data_AF-A0AAQ4NXP5-F1
#
_entry.id   AF-A0AAQ4NXP5-F1
#
_cell.length_a   1.000
_cell.length_b   1.000
_cell.length_c   1.000
_cell.angle_alpha   90.00
_cell.angle_beta   90.00
_cell.angle_gamma   90.00
#
_symmetry.space_group_name_H-M   'P 1'
#
loop_
_entity.id
_entity.type
_entity.pdbx_description
1 polymer ?
#
loop_
_entity_poly.entity_id
_entity_poly.type
_entity_poly.pdbx_seq_one_letter_code
_entity_poly.pdbx_strand_id
1 'polypeptide(L)'
;MQRFIGLFCGFPVVCRASSQETSVCRASSQETSACRASSQETSACRASSQETSACRASSQETWACRASSQETSACRASSQETSACRASSQETSACRASSQETSACRASAQETSACRASAQETPACRASAQETSACRASSQETSACRAPTPGHYFCTLACTQVCSFRAMLDEG
;
A
#
# COMPACT_ATOMS: atom_id res chain seq x y z
N MET A 1 9.53 6.23 27.13
CA MET A 1 9.65 4.77 27.38
C MET A 1 9.16 4.01 26.14
N GLN A 2 10.00 3.86 25.11
CA GLN A 2 9.65 3.06 23.92
C GLN A 2 9.75 1.58 24.27
N ARG A 3 8.63 0.99 24.66
CA ARG A 3 8.50 -0.47 24.78
C ARG A 3 8.49 -1.06 23.37
N PHE A 4 9.68 -1.31 22.83
CA PHE A 4 9.88 -2.15 21.65
C PHE A 4 9.49 -3.60 22.01
N ILE A 5 8.22 -3.95 21.83
CA ILE A 5 7.77 -5.34 21.92
C ILE A 5 7.71 -5.87 20.49
N GLY A 6 8.75 -6.58 20.08
CA GLY A 6 8.78 -7.24 18.78
C GLY A 6 9.83 -8.34 18.78
N LEU A 7 9.44 -9.56 19.19
CA LEU A 7 10.31 -10.73 19.12
C LEU A 7 9.46 -11.99 18.88
N PHE A 8 9.45 -12.47 17.64
CA PHE A 8 9.28 -13.88 17.24
C PHE A 8 9.71 -13.98 15.77
N CYS A 9 10.96 -14.35 15.51
CA CYS A 9 11.46 -14.62 14.15
C CYS A 9 11.59 -16.15 14.01
N GLY A 10 10.54 -16.80 13.52
CA GLY A 10 10.62 -18.18 13.00
C GLY A 10 10.90 -18.17 11.50
N PHE A 11 11.14 -19.34 10.90
CA PHE A 11 10.97 -19.57 9.46
C PHE A 11 9.49 -19.91 9.22
N PRO A 12 8.70 -19.18 8.39
CA PRO A 12 8.91 -17.88 7.74
C PRO A 12 8.97 -16.68 8.72
N VAL A 13 9.65 -15.59 8.34
CA VAL A 13 9.89 -14.43 9.22
C VAL A 13 8.62 -13.61 9.36
N VAL A 14 7.91 -13.80 10.48
CA VAL A 14 6.67 -13.08 10.80
C VAL A 14 6.90 -12.15 11.98
N CYS A 15 7.00 -10.85 11.72
CA CYS A 15 7.12 -9.85 12.77
C CYS A 15 5.75 -9.24 13.12
N ARG A 16 5.49 -9.07 14.42
CA ARG A 16 4.30 -8.38 14.94
C ARG A 16 4.70 -7.39 16.03
N ALA A 17 4.12 -6.19 16.00
CA ALA A 17 4.26 -5.18 17.04
C ALA A 17 2.92 -4.50 17.29
N SER A 18 2.67 -4.19 18.57
CA SER A 18 1.48 -3.47 19.02
C SER A 18 1.87 -2.50 20.12
N SER A 19 1.34 -1.28 20.09
CA SER A 19 1.63 -0.24 21.09
C SER A 19 0.47 0.73 21.26
N GLN A 20 0.47 1.54 22.32
CA GLN A 20 -0.42 2.69 22.42
C GLN A 20 0.04 3.80 21.44
N GLU A 21 1.28 4.26 21.62
CA GLU A 21 1.82 5.41 20.88
C GLU A 21 2.34 5.00 19.50
N THR A 22 3.49 4.32 19.45
CA THR A 22 4.22 4.07 18.20
C THR A 22 4.60 2.61 18.04
N SER A 23 4.16 2.00 16.93
CA SER A 23 4.43 0.60 16.59
C SER A 23 5.25 0.51 15.31
N VAL A 24 6.39 -0.17 15.38
CA VAL A 24 7.28 -0.35 14.23
C VAL A 24 7.60 -1.83 14.06
N CYS A 25 7.34 -2.36 12.87
CA CYS A 25 7.69 -3.72 12.47
C CYS A 25 8.63 -3.73 11.27
N ARG A 26 9.68 -4.55 11.35
CA ARG A 26 10.57 -4.86 10.21
C ARG A 26 10.82 -6.36 10.13
N ALA A 27 10.64 -6.93 8.95
CA ALA A 27 10.93 -8.33 8.64
C ALA A 27 11.76 -8.41 7.36
N SER A 28 12.74 -9.31 7.34
CA SER A 28 13.55 -9.61 6.17
C SER A 28 13.83 -11.10 6.13
N SER A 29 13.68 -11.74 4.97
CA SER A 29 13.93 -13.17 4.79
C SER A 29 14.42 -13.45 3.37
N GLN A 30 14.89 -14.67 3.10
CA GLN A 30 15.09 -15.14 1.73
C GLN A 30 13.75 -15.51 1.08
N GLU A 31 13.01 -16.42 1.72
CA GLU A 31 11.75 -16.94 1.17
C GLU A 31 10.56 -15.99 1.43
N THR A 32 10.02 -16.02 2.66
CA THR A 32 8.78 -15.32 3.01
C THR A 32 8.94 -14.40 4.21
N SER A 33 8.55 -13.15 4.03
CA SER A 33 8.63 -12.07 5.02
C SER A 33 7.26 -11.45 5.25
N ALA A 34 6.82 -11.41 6.51
CA ALA A 34 5.55 -10.83 6.90
C ALA A 34 5.70 -9.86 8.08
N CYS A 35 5.09 -8.68 7.99
CA CYS A 35 5.03 -7.70 9.08
C CYS A 35 3.60 -7.29 9.42
N ARG A 36 3.31 -7.17 10.72
CA ARG A 36 2.05 -6.58 11.23
C ARG A 36 2.31 -5.58 12.36
N ALA A 37 2.00 -4.30 12.16
CA ALA A 37 2.08 -3.26 13.18
C ALA A 37 0.68 -2.71 13.47
N SER A 38 0.38 -2.49 14.74
CA SER A 38 -0.83 -1.82 15.20
C SER A 38 -0.50 -0.78 16.27
N SER A 39 -1.14 0.39 16.23
CA SER A 39 -1.00 1.43 17.26
C SER A 39 -2.28 2.26 17.41
N GLN A 40 -2.38 3.10 18.44
CA GLN A 40 -3.36 4.19 18.42
C GLN A 40 -2.82 5.35 17.58
N GLU A 41 -1.65 5.89 17.90
CA GLU A 41 -1.13 7.06 17.18
C GLU A 41 -0.48 6.67 15.84
N THR A 42 0.71 6.07 15.88
CA THR A 42 1.56 5.91 14.69
C THR A 42 2.02 4.47 14.46
N SER A 43 1.73 3.91 13.27
CA SER A 43 2.15 2.56 12.89
C SER A 43 2.99 2.52 11.62
N ALA A 44 4.12 1.81 11.67
CA ALA A 44 4.99 1.60 10.52
C ALA A 44 5.36 0.12 10.32
N CYS A 45 5.25 -0.37 9.08
CA CYS A 45 5.62 -1.74 8.70
C CYS A 45 6.56 -1.77 7.50
N ARG A 46 7.60 -2.62 7.55
CA ARG A 46 8.44 -2.93 6.40
C ARG A 46 8.78 -4.41 6.29
N ALA A 47 8.41 -5.05 5.18
CA ALA A 47 8.79 -6.43 4.86
C ALA A 47 9.60 -6.45 3.57
N SER A 48 10.63 -7.28 3.56
CA SER A 48 11.46 -7.54 2.39
C SER A 48 11.74 -9.04 2.26
N SER A 49 11.74 -9.57 1.04
CA SER A 49 12.06 -10.97 0.74
C SER A 49 12.60 -11.12 -0.68
N GLN A 50 13.07 -12.31 -1.07
CA GLN A 50 13.21 -12.66 -2.50
C GLN A 50 11.86 -13.11 -3.05
N GLU A 51 11.22 -14.11 -2.43
CA GLU A 51 9.97 -14.67 -2.96
C GLU A 51 8.76 -13.81 -2.59
N THR A 52 8.33 -13.84 -1.32
CA THR A 52 7.03 -13.27 -0.92
C THR A 52 7.15 -12.31 0.25
N SER A 53 6.71 -11.06 0.04
CA SER A 53 6.66 -10.02 1.07
C SER A 53 5.26 -9.51 1.32
N ALA A 54 4.83 -9.58 2.58
CA ALA A 54 3.54 -9.09 3.02
C ALA A 54 3.67 -8.10 4.18
N CYS A 55 2.93 -7.01 4.12
CA CYS A 55 2.83 -6.06 5.22
C CYS A 55 1.40 -5.62 5.46
N ARG A 56 1.02 -5.62 6.75
CA ARG A 56 -0.23 -5.07 7.23
C ARG A 56 0.04 -4.06 8.33
N ALA A 57 -0.59 -2.90 8.27
CA ALA A 57 -0.51 -1.92 9.35
C ALA A 57 -1.89 -1.31 9.64
N SER A 58 -2.13 -0.93 10.89
CA SER A 58 -3.36 -0.30 11.35
C SER A 58 -3.05 0.74 12.41
N SER A 59 -3.61 1.95 12.31
CA SER A 59 -3.60 2.93 13.41
C SER A 59 -4.91 3.70 13.50
N GLN A 60 -5.08 4.52 14.53
CA GLN A 60 -6.12 5.54 14.56
C GLN A 60 -5.66 6.76 13.74
N GLU A 61 -4.49 7.31 14.04
CA GLU A 61 -4.01 8.55 13.39
C GLU A 61 -3.27 8.25 12.08
N THR A 62 -1.99 7.87 12.17
CA THR A 62 -1.08 7.89 11.02
C THR A 62 -0.40 6.55 10.81
N TRP A 63 -0.29 6.13 9.54
CA TRP A 63 0.38 4.87 9.26
C TRP A 63 1.17 4.86 7.92
N ALA A 64 2.27 4.07 7.86
CA ALA A 64 3.05 3.81 6.63
C ALA A 64 3.54 2.34 6.45
N CYS A 65 3.45 1.77 5.23
CA CYS A 65 3.80 0.35 4.95
C CYS A 65 4.55 0.26 3.64
N ARG A 66 5.57 -0.58 3.68
CA ARG A 66 6.36 -0.94 2.53
C ARG A 66 6.59 -2.45 2.47
N ALA A 67 6.22 -3.07 1.36
CA ALA A 67 6.60 -4.45 1.03
C ALA A 67 7.42 -4.45 -0.26
N SER A 68 8.49 -5.24 -0.27
CA SER A 68 9.40 -5.39 -1.42
C SER A 68 9.80 -6.85 -1.60
N SER A 69 9.73 -7.36 -2.82
CA SER A 69 10.13 -8.73 -3.18
C SER A 69 10.65 -8.76 -4.62
N GLN A 70 11.18 -9.90 -5.06
CA GLN A 70 11.34 -10.18 -6.49
C GLN A 70 10.02 -10.70 -7.06
N GLU A 71 9.44 -11.74 -6.46
CA GLU A 71 8.23 -12.35 -7.01
C GLU A 71 6.97 -11.57 -6.60
N THR A 72 6.54 -11.68 -5.33
CA THR A 72 5.22 -11.20 -4.91
C THR A 72 5.26 -10.25 -3.72
N SER A 73 4.76 -9.04 -3.91
CA SER A 73 4.64 -8.01 -2.87
C SER A 73 3.21 -7.60 -2.60
N ALA A 74 2.80 -7.66 -1.33
CA ALA A 74 1.49 -7.24 -0.87
C ALA A 74 1.55 -6.24 0.30
N CYS A 75 0.92 -5.09 0.14
CA CYS A 75 0.75 -4.07 1.17
C CYS A 75 -0.72 -3.80 1.45
N ARG A 76 -1.11 -3.83 2.72
CA ARG A 76 -2.43 -3.39 3.16
C ARG A 76 -2.32 -2.48 4.36
N ALA A 77 -3.17 -1.47 4.40
CA ALA A 77 -3.29 -0.72 5.62
C ALA A 77 -4.51 0.18 5.71
N SER A 78 -4.75 0.59 6.96
CA SER A 78 -5.95 1.29 7.40
C SER A 78 -5.63 2.31 8.49
N SER A 79 -6.20 3.51 8.41
CA SER A 79 -6.27 4.49 9.52
C SER A 79 -7.63 5.20 9.56
N GLN A 80 -7.85 6.05 10.56
CA GLN A 80 -8.86 7.10 10.46
C GLN A 80 -8.30 8.30 9.71
N GLU A 81 -7.15 8.85 10.13
CA GLU A 81 -6.65 10.09 9.51
C GLU A 81 -5.86 9.80 8.22
N THR A 82 -4.62 9.30 8.34
CA THR A 82 -3.68 9.27 7.22
C THR A 82 -3.11 7.88 6.95
N SER A 83 -3.25 7.45 5.69
CA SER A 83 -2.85 6.13 5.21
C SER A 83 -1.88 6.17 4.03
N ALA A 84 -0.69 5.55 4.12
CA ALA A 84 0.29 5.51 3.02
C ALA A 84 0.92 4.11 2.74
N CYS A 85 0.46 3.42 1.68
CA CYS A 85 0.96 2.10 1.27
C CYS A 85 1.89 2.16 0.03
N ARG A 86 2.97 1.35 0.05
CA ARG A 86 3.87 1.14 -1.11
C ARG A 86 4.25 -0.33 -1.29
N ALA A 87 3.86 -0.95 -2.39
CA ALA A 87 4.28 -2.29 -2.78
C ALA A 87 5.19 -2.25 -4.02
N SER A 88 6.24 -3.07 -4.03
CA SER A 88 7.18 -3.20 -5.17
C SER A 88 7.60 -4.64 -5.39
N SER A 89 7.55 -5.13 -6.63
CA SER A 89 8.09 -6.43 -7.03
C SER A 89 8.65 -6.40 -8.46
N GLN A 90 9.23 -7.49 -8.94
CA GLN A 90 9.43 -7.73 -10.37
C GLN A 90 8.15 -8.33 -10.96
N GLU A 91 7.61 -9.41 -10.40
CA GLU A 91 6.45 -10.09 -10.99
C GLU A 91 5.13 -9.41 -10.59
N THR A 92 4.70 -9.55 -9.33
CA THR A 92 3.35 -9.16 -8.90
C THR A 92 3.32 -8.24 -7.69
N SER A 93 2.74 -7.05 -7.86
CA SER A 93 2.67 -6.02 -6.82
C SER A 93 1.23 -5.60 -6.54
N ALA A 94 0.80 -5.72 -5.28
CA ALA A 94 -0.52 -5.35 -4.83
C ALA A 94 -0.49 -4.39 -3.62
N CYS A 95 -1.14 -3.24 -3.75
CA CYS A 95 -1.26 -2.25 -2.70
C CYS A 95 -2.74 -1.90 -2.43
N ARG A 96 -3.11 -1.82 -1.15
CA ARG A 96 -4.42 -1.30 -0.70
C ARG A 96 -4.25 -0.34 0.49
N ALA A 97 -4.76 0.88 0.37
CA ALA A 97 -4.80 1.86 1.46
C ALA A 97 -6.24 2.35 1.69
N SER A 98 -6.62 2.52 2.95
CA SER A 98 -7.95 2.99 3.36
C SER A 98 -7.85 3.96 4.54
N SER A 99 -8.46 5.13 4.43
CA SER A 99 -8.60 6.08 5.55
C SER A 99 -9.98 6.73 5.55
N GLN A 100 -10.29 7.55 6.56
CA GLN A 100 -11.36 8.54 6.47
C GLN A 100 -10.86 9.78 5.74
N GLU A 101 -9.74 10.37 6.14
CA GLU A 101 -9.28 11.64 5.56
C GLU A 101 -8.41 11.41 4.30
N THR A 102 -7.18 10.92 4.47
CA THR A 102 -6.18 10.89 3.39
C THR A 102 -5.61 9.50 3.14
N SER A 103 -5.71 9.01 1.90
CA SER A 103 -5.23 7.66 1.54
C SER A 103 -4.35 7.67 0.30
N ALA A 104 -3.07 7.34 0.45
CA ALA A 104 -2.12 7.21 -0.64
C ALA A 104 -1.71 5.74 -0.84
N CYS A 105 -1.80 5.25 -2.07
CA CYS A 105 -1.35 3.91 -2.43
C CYS A 105 -0.52 3.93 -3.72
N ARG A 106 0.61 3.22 -3.69
CA ARG A 106 1.47 3.00 -4.85
C ARG A 106 1.83 1.53 -4.99
N ALA A 107 1.57 0.96 -6.17
CA ALA A 107 2.03 -0.36 -6.57
C ALA A 107 2.98 -0.22 -7.78
N SER A 108 4.04 -1.02 -7.81
CA SER A 108 5.01 -1.08 -8.91
C SER A 108 5.45 -2.53 -9.14
N ALA A 109 5.40 -2.98 -10.38
CA ALA A 109 5.91 -4.27 -10.84
C ALA A 109 6.53 -4.13 -12.25
N GLN A 110 7.18 -5.17 -12.78
CA GLN A 110 7.41 -5.33 -14.22
C GLN A 110 6.18 -5.96 -14.86
N GLU A 111 5.67 -7.08 -14.33
CA GLU A 111 4.56 -7.79 -14.97
C GLU A 111 3.20 -7.19 -14.57
N THR A 112 2.80 -7.37 -13.30
CA THR A 112 1.44 -7.05 -12.85
C THR A 112 1.41 -6.13 -11.63
N SER A 113 0.71 -5.01 -11.76
CA SER A 113 0.57 -4.02 -10.69
C SER A 113 -0.88 -3.66 -10.41
N ALA A 114 -1.30 -3.80 -9.15
CA ALA A 114 -2.65 -3.46 -8.69
C ALA A 114 -2.61 -2.51 -7.49
N CYS A 115 -3.25 -1.35 -7.62
CA CYS A 115 -3.38 -0.34 -6.57
C CYS A 115 -4.86 -0.04 -6.29
N ARG A 116 -5.22 0.05 -5.00
CA ARG A 116 -6.51 0.58 -4.55
C ARG A 116 -6.33 1.57 -3.41
N ALA A 117 -6.85 2.78 -3.56
CA ALA A 117 -6.94 3.78 -2.51
C ALA A 117 -8.41 4.16 -2.24
N SER A 118 -8.79 4.22 -0.97
CA SER A 118 -10.10 4.68 -0.52
C SER A 118 -9.93 5.69 0.60
N ALA A 119 -10.60 6.84 0.51
CA ALA A 119 -10.78 7.78 1.62
C ALA A 119 -12.04 8.61 1.38
N GLN A 120 -12.65 9.18 2.43
CA GLN A 120 -13.78 10.11 2.25
C GLN A 120 -13.32 11.36 1.51
N GLU A 121 -12.20 11.94 1.95
CA GLU A 121 -11.70 13.21 1.41
C GLU A 121 -10.76 13.00 0.22
N THR A 122 -9.58 12.40 0.44
CA THR A 122 -8.45 12.47 -0.51
C THR A 122 -7.71 11.14 -0.75
N PRO A 123 -8.27 10.21 -1.53
CA PRO A 123 -7.54 9.08 -2.08
C PRO A 123 -6.65 9.46 -3.29
N ALA A 124 -5.40 9.01 -3.26
CA ALA A 124 -4.46 9.01 -4.36
C ALA A 124 -3.95 7.59 -4.62
N CYS A 125 -4.12 7.09 -5.85
CA CYS A 125 -3.65 5.77 -6.26
C CYS A 125 -2.74 5.84 -7.48
N ARG A 126 -1.64 5.09 -7.46
CA ARG A 126 -0.74 4.93 -8.59
C ARG A 126 -0.36 3.46 -8.77
N ALA A 127 -0.69 2.88 -9.93
CA ALA A 127 -0.17 1.60 -10.37
C ALA A 127 0.84 1.81 -11.50
N SER A 128 1.82 0.91 -11.63
CA SER A 128 2.84 0.95 -12.68
C SER A 128 3.35 -0.47 -12.94
N ALA A 129 3.32 -0.89 -14.19
CA ALA A 129 3.84 -2.15 -14.73
C ALA A 129 4.25 -1.98 -16.20
N GLN A 130 5.03 -2.89 -16.75
CA GLN A 130 5.24 -2.97 -18.20
C GLN A 130 4.01 -3.60 -18.88
N GLU A 131 3.50 -4.71 -18.31
CA GLU A 131 2.45 -5.49 -18.95
C GLU A 131 1.03 -5.05 -18.52
N THR A 132 0.68 -5.25 -17.25
CA THR A 132 -0.70 -5.05 -16.75
C THR A 132 -0.75 -4.14 -15.53
N SER A 133 -1.56 -3.08 -15.61
CA SER A 133 -1.77 -2.15 -14.49
C SER A 133 -3.23 -1.86 -14.19
N ALA A 134 -3.61 -2.03 -12.93
CA ALA A 134 -4.93 -1.69 -12.41
C ALA A 134 -4.84 -0.66 -11.27
N CYS A 135 -5.55 0.46 -11.42
CA CYS A 135 -5.63 1.55 -10.44
C CYS A 135 -7.10 1.80 -10.10
N ARG A 136 -7.43 1.85 -8.80
CA ARG A 136 -8.75 2.32 -8.34
C ARG A 136 -8.63 3.33 -7.20
N ALA A 137 -9.28 4.47 -7.35
CA ALA A 137 -9.45 5.47 -6.30
C ALA A 137 -10.94 5.71 -6.02
N SER A 138 -11.34 5.79 -4.75
CA SER A 138 -12.74 5.95 -4.33
C SER A 138 -12.86 7.00 -3.22
N SER A 139 -13.67 8.05 -3.45
CA SER A 139 -13.96 9.13 -2.49
C SER A 139 -15.38 9.67 -2.52
N GLN A 140 -15.74 10.41 -1.48
CA GLN A 140 -16.90 11.31 -1.49
C GLN A 140 -16.54 12.65 -2.14
N GLU A 141 -15.34 13.17 -1.82
CA GLU A 141 -14.87 14.49 -2.25
C GLU A 141 -13.98 14.43 -3.49
N THR A 142 -12.66 14.23 -3.36
CA THR A 142 -11.68 14.35 -4.46
C THR A 142 -10.84 13.09 -4.62
N SER A 143 -10.67 12.57 -5.83
CA SER A 143 -9.83 11.38 -6.05
C SER A 143 -8.82 11.55 -7.19
N ALA A 144 -7.66 10.90 -7.06
CA ALA A 144 -6.63 10.84 -8.09
C ALA A 144 -6.21 9.38 -8.35
N CYS A 145 -6.14 8.98 -9.63
CA CYS A 145 -5.68 7.66 -10.04
C CYS A 145 -4.79 7.76 -11.27
N ARG A 146 -3.63 7.08 -11.27
CA ARG A 146 -2.68 7.06 -12.40
C ARG A 146 -2.16 5.66 -12.69
N ALA A 147 -2.17 5.26 -13.96
CA ALA A 147 -1.54 4.04 -14.49
C ALA A 147 -0.82 4.36 -15.82
N PRO A 148 0.49 4.68 -15.81
CA PRO A 148 1.19 5.25 -16.97
C PRO A 148 1.86 4.20 -17.88
N THR A 149 1.15 3.15 -18.30
CA THR A 149 1.77 1.94 -18.90
C THR A 149 1.36 1.72 -20.36
N PRO A 150 2.28 1.28 -21.26
CA PRO A 150 1.98 1.02 -22.67
C PRO A 150 1.11 -0.22 -22.97
N GLY A 151 0.73 -1.02 -21.97
CA GLY A 151 -0.11 -2.23 -22.12
C GLY A 151 -1.59 -2.07 -21.72
N HIS A 152 -2.22 -3.17 -21.27
CA HIS A 152 -3.62 -3.20 -20.81
C HIS A 152 -3.78 -2.45 -19.47
N TYR A 153 -4.46 -1.30 -19.49
CA TYR A 153 -4.69 -0.48 -18.30
C TYR A 153 -6.17 -0.43 -17.89
N PHE A 154 -6.41 -0.50 -16.58
CA PHE A 154 -7.73 -0.26 -15.99
C PHE A 154 -7.59 0.80 -14.89
N CYS A 155 -8.09 2.00 -15.14
CA CYS A 155 -8.09 3.10 -14.17
C CYS A 155 -9.53 3.49 -13.84
N THR A 156 -9.98 3.22 -12.61
CA THR A 156 -11.34 3.53 -12.16
C THR A 156 -11.32 4.61 -11.08
N LEU A 157 -11.99 5.73 -11.33
CA LEU A 157 -12.30 6.74 -10.33
C LEU A 157 -13.78 6.63 -9.97
N ALA A 158 -14.08 6.57 -8.67
CA ALA A 158 -15.43 6.73 -8.15
C ALA A 158 -15.43 7.94 -7.21
N CYS A 159 -16.13 9.00 -7.60
CA CYS A 159 -16.25 10.24 -6.84
C CYS A 159 -17.65 10.82 -7.04
N THR A 160 -18.30 11.25 -5.95
CA THR A 160 -19.68 11.75 -5.96
C THR A 160 -19.78 13.27 -6.13
N GLN A 161 -18.69 14.04 -5.97
CA GLN A 161 -18.74 15.51 -5.96
C GLN A 161 -17.80 16.23 -6.94
N VAL A 162 -16.51 15.85 -7.09
CA VAL A 162 -15.56 16.56 -7.99
C VAL A 162 -14.56 15.61 -8.67
N CYS A 163 -14.91 15.13 -9.87
CA CYS A 163 -13.96 14.39 -10.72
C CYS A 163 -13.07 15.37 -11.50
N SER A 164 -11.86 15.69 -11.01
CA SER A 164 -10.83 16.28 -11.88
C SER A 164 -10.24 15.19 -12.79
N PHE A 165 -10.94 14.88 -13.88
CA PHE A 165 -10.50 13.91 -14.88
C PHE A 165 -9.41 14.56 -15.74
N ARG A 166 -8.14 14.39 -15.38
CA ARG A 166 -7.03 14.69 -16.30
C ARG A 166 -6.72 13.44 -17.12
N ALA A 167 -7.62 13.10 -18.05
CA ALA A 167 -7.27 12.26 -19.18
C ALA A 167 -6.29 13.04 -20.04
N MET A 168 -5.02 12.64 -20.03
CA MET A 168 -4.18 12.87 -21.20
C MET A 168 -4.69 11.88 -22.24
N LEU A 169 -5.59 12.35 -23.11
CA LEU A 169 -5.74 11.76 -24.43
C LEU A 169 -4.40 11.99 -25.12
N ASP A 170 -3.58 10.94 -25.19
CA ASP A 170 -2.48 10.91 -26.13
C ASP A 170 -3.11 10.48 -27.46
N GLU A 171 -3.35 11.46 -28.32
CA GLU A 171 -3.73 11.27 -29.72
C GLU A 171 -2.57 10.57 -30.43
N GLY A 172 -2.80 9.32 -30.87
CA GLY A 172 -1.93 8.54 -31.73
C GLY A 172 -2.75 7.65 -32.65
#